data_AF-A0A183JQA4-F1
#
_entry.id   AF-A0A183JQA4-F1
#
_cell.length_a   1.000
_cell.length_b   1.000
_cell.length_c   1.000
_cell.angle_alpha   90.00
_cell.angle_beta   90.00
_cell.angle_gamma   90.00
#
_symmetry.space_group_name_H-M   'P 1'
#
loop_
_entity.id
_entity.type
_entity.pdbx_description
1 polymer ?
#
loop_
_entity_poly.entity_id
_entity_poly.type
_entity_poly.pdbx_seq_one_letter_code
_entity_poly.pdbx_strand_id
1 'polypeptide(L)'
;MEELQIAFVGSPPPSGEEICASDINFDRTLPGLHQYLGTDFIDVGGRTFLEPGSETHMYAFYRKDVVLVPGHSLPLIPYDPLESDLLQKINKERKPLIFLPG
;
A
#
# COMPACT_ATOMS: atom_id res chain seq x y z
N MET A 1 -1.27 1.14 -65.62
CA MET A 1 -0.36 1.05 -64.47
C MET A 1 -0.22 2.49 -63.99
N GLU A 2 -1.13 2.91 -63.11
CA GLU A 2 -1.19 4.27 -62.56
C GLU A 2 -0.92 4.16 -61.06
N GLU A 3 0.19 4.73 -60.62
CA GLU A 3 0.60 4.81 -59.23
C GLU A 3 -0.26 5.85 -58.50
N LEU A 4 -1.17 5.39 -57.64
CA LEU A 4 -1.94 6.26 -56.75
C LEU A 4 -1.05 6.64 -55.55
N GLN A 5 -0.48 7.84 -55.58
CA GLN A 5 0.18 8.43 -54.42
C GLN A 5 -0.86 8.89 -53.38
N ILE A 6 -0.94 8.15 -52.29
CA ILE A 6 -1.76 8.46 -51.12
C ILE A 6 -1.09 9.60 -50.36
N ALA A 7 -1.64 10.81 -50.46
CA ALA A 7 -1.24 11.91 -49.59
C ALA A 7 -1.87 11.72 -48.20
N PHE A 8 -1.10 11.16 -47.27
CA PHE A 8 -1.47 11.14 -45.86
C PHE A 8 -1.29 12.55 -45.28
N VAL A 9 -2.33 13.38 -45.37
CA VAL A 9 -2.43 14.62 -44.58
C VAL A 9 -2.93 14.23 -43.19
N GLY A 10 -2.05 13.60 -42.41
CA GLY A 10 -2.27 13.42 -40.98
C GLY A 10 -1.71 14.63 -40.27
N SER A 11 -2.56 15.43 -39.63
CA SER A 11 -2.13 16.44 -38.66
C SER A 11 -1.16 15.78 -37.66
N PRO A 12 -0.07 16.46 -37.24
CA PRO A 12 0.79 15.92 -36.19
C PRO A 12 -0.08 15.61 -34.95
N PRO A 13 0.21 14.52 -34.22
CA PRO A 13 -0.50 14.24 -32.98
C PRO A 13 -0.40 15.49 -32.09
N PRO A 14 -1.48 15.90 -31.40
CA PRO A 14 -1.39 17.04 -30.50
C PRO A 14 -0.25 16.75 -29.52
N SER A 15 0.77 17.62 -29.52
CA SER A 15 1.77 17.62 -28.46
C SER A 15 1.00 17.79 -27.16
N GLY A 16 0.99 16.76 -26.32
CA GLY A 16 0.28 16.80 -25.03
C GLY A 16 0.69 18.08 -24.30
N GLU A 17 -0.30 18.84 -23.85
CA GLU A 17 -0.05 20.06 -23.08
C GLU A 17 0.79 19.73 -21.84
N GLU A 18 1.77 20.56 -21.52
CA GLU A 18 2.58 20.42 -20.32
C GLU A 18 1.68 20.59 -19.08
N ILE A 19 1.49 19.51 -18.32
CA ILE A 19 0.69 19.54 -17.10
C ILE A 19 1.50 20.27 -16.02
N CYS A 20 1.05 21.46 -15.61
CA CYS A 20 1.63 22.17 -14.49
C CYS A 20 1.19 21.53 -13.17
N ALA A 21 2.01 21.64 -12.12
CA ALA A 21 1.63 21.14 -10.79
C ALA A 21 0.32 21.77 -10.26
N SER A 22 0.00 22.98 -10.73
CA SER A 22 -1.22 23.74 -10.49
C SER A 22 -2.48 23.09 -11.08
N ASP A 23 -2.32 22.26 -12.11
CA ASP A 23 -3.42 21.59 -12.82
C ASP A 23 -3.86 20.31 -12.09
N ILE A 24 -3.10 19.88 -11.09
CA ILE A 24 -3.39 18.70 -10.28
C ILE A 24 -4.39 19.08 -9.19
N ASN A 25 -5.67 18.78 -9.43
CA ASN A 25 -6.76 18.94 -8.46
C ASN A 25 -6.93 17.73 -7.52
N PHE A 26 -6.11 16.69 -7.69
CA PHE A 26 -6.17 15.47 -6.89
C PHE A 26 -5.65 15.69 -5.47
N ASP A 27 -6.43 15.28 -4.47
CA ASP A 27 -6.00 15.27 -3.07
C ASP A 27 -4.98 14.16 -2.82
N ARG A 28 -3.72 14.57 -2.66
CA ARG A 28 -2.58 13.67 -2.42
C ARG A 28 -2.62 12.99 -1.05
N THR A 29 -3.48 13.44 -0.14
CA THR A 29 -3.63 12.81 1.19
C THR A 29 -4.54 11.58 1.12
N LEU A 30 -5.43 11.52 0.13
CA LEU A 30 -6.44 10.46 0.01
C LEU A 30 -5.87 9.03 -0.04
N PRO A 31 -4.78 8.74 -0.79
CA PRO A 31 -4.22 7.39 -0.82
C PRO A 31 -3.70 6.92 0.53
N GLY A 32 -3.18 7.85 1.35
CA GLY A 32 -2.67 7.53 2.69
C GLY A 32 -3.76 7.19 3.71
N LEU A 33 -5.02 7.52 3.41
CA LEU A 33 -6.17 7.18 4.25
C LEU A 33 -6.70 5.77 4.01
N HIS A 34 -6.25 5.09 2.94
CA HIS A 34 -6.67 3.73 2.59
C HIS A 34 -8.21 3.53 2.57
N GLN A 35 -8.99 4.55 2.15
CA GLN A 35 -10.46 4.53 2.16
C GLN A 35 -11.07 3.38 1.34
N TYR A 36 -10.32 2.82 0.40
CA TYR A 36 -10.72 1.64 -0.37
C TYR A 36 -10.92 0.38 0.48
N LEU A 37 -10.42 0.36 1.73
CA LEU A 37 -10.62 -0.73 2.67
C LEU A 37 -11.94 -0.60 3.47
N GLY A 38 -12.69 0.48 3.29
CA GLY A 38 -13.94 0.76 4.01
C GLY A 38 -13.79 1.80 5.12
N THR A 39 -14.87 2.00 5.88
CA THR A 39 -14.95 3.04 6.94
C THR A 39 -14.92 2.47 8.35
N ASP A 40 -14.94 1.14 8.50
CA ASP A 40 -15.22 0.46 9.77
C ASP A 40 -13.92 0.09 10.51
N PHE A 41 -12.97 1.01 10.56
CA PHE A 41 -11.72 0.84 11.30
C PHE A 41 -11.85 1.39 12.72
N ILE A 42 -11.34 0.64 13.69
CA ILE A 42 -11.15 1.14 15.06
C ILE A 42 -9.66 1.46 15.22
N ASP A 43 -9.37 2.72 15.46
CA ASP A 43 -8.01 3.16 15.77
C ASP A 43 -7.59 2.62 17.14
N VAL A 44 -6.62 1.70 17.14
CA VAL A 44 -6.03 1.18 18.37
C VAL A 44 -4.83 2.04 18.74
N GLY A 45 -4.98 2.85 19.79
CA GLY A 45 -3.90 3.65 20.34
C GLY A 45 -2.91 2.84 21.18
N GLY A 46 -1.68 3.34 21.30
CA GLY A 46 -0.62 2.75 22.11
C GLY A 46 0.68 2.59 21.33
N ARG A 47 1.81 2.57 22.04
CA ARG A 47 3.13 2.28 21.45
C ARG A 47 3.80 1.23 22.32
N THR A 48 4.24 0.15 21.70
CA THR A 48 5.02 -0.89 22.37
C THR A 48 6.48 -0.68 21.98
N PHE A 49 7.31 -0.34 22.97
CA PHE A 49 8.75 -0.26 22.82
C PHE A 49 9.40 -1.46 23.51
N LEU A 50 10.40 -2.04 22.84
CA LEU A 50 11.16 -3.15 23.39
C LEU A 50 12.51 -2.62 23.86
N GLU A 51 12.92 -3.05 25.05
CA GLU A 51 14.19 -2.63 25.63
C GLU A 51 15.36 -3.24 24.85
N PRO A 52 16.42 -2.45 24.55
CA PRO A 52 17.61 -2.98 23.90
C PRO A 52 18.22 -4.14 24.69
N GLY A 53 18.54 -5.23 24.00
CA GLY A 53 19.13 -6.44 24.62
C GLY A 53 18.12 -7.33 25.35
N SER A 54 16.83 -7.02 25.34
CA SER A 54 15.79 -7.91 25.85
C SER A 54 15.48 -9.06 24.88
N GLU A 55 15.21 -10.23 25.45
CA GLU A 55 14.61 -11.35 24.71
C GLU A 55 13.08 -11.23 24.80
N THR A 56 12.39 -11.39 23.67
CA THR A 56 10.93 -11.29 23.63
C THR A 56 10.32 -12.30 22.67
N HIS A 57 9.16 -12.83 23.04
CA HIS A 57 8.37 -13.69 22.17
C HIS A 57 7.42 -12.84 21.32
N MET A 58 7.49 -13.02 20.00
CA MET A 58 6.65 -12.32 19.02
C MET A 58 5.87 -13.32 18.17
N TYR A 59 4.73 -12.86 17.64
CA TYR A 59 4.07 -13.57 16.55
C TYR A 59 4.77 -13.24 15.23
N ALA A 60 5.02 -14.24 14.39
CA ALA A 60 5.57 -14.04 13.06
C ALA A 60 4.47 -13.99 12.01
N PHE A 61 4.57 -13.03 11.10
CA PHE A 61 3.70 -12.90 9.94
C PHE A 61 4.54 -12.81 8.68
N TYR A 62 4.08 -13.47 7.61
CA TYR A 62 4.79 -13.58 6.35
C TYR A 62 3.86 -13.24 5.20
N ARG A 63 4.35 -12.42 4.27
CA ARG A 63 3.73 -12.17 2.98
C ARG A 63 4.82 -12.26 1.92
N LYS A 64 4.58 -13.13 0.93
CA LYS A 64 5.47 -13.27 -0.21
C LYS A 64 5.69 -11.92 -0.89
N ASP A 65 6.95 -11.64 -1.23
CA ASP A 65 7.37 -10.42 -1.94
C ASP A 65 7.11 -9.10 -1.18
N VAL A 66 6.88 -9.14 0.14
CA VAL A 66 6.68 -7.96 0.98
C VAL A 66 7.77 -7.87 2.05
N VAL A 67 8.36 -6.67 2.18
CA VAL A 67 9.30 -6.33 3.24
C VAL A 67 8.78 -5.08 3.95
N LEU A 68 8.60 -5.17 5.27
CA LEU A 68 8.15 -4.04 6.07
C LEU A 68 9.37 -3.23 6.55
N VAL A 69 9.34 -1.93 6.28
CA VAL A 69 10.36 -0.97 6.71
C VAL A 69 9.80 -0.09 7.82
N PRO A 70 10.55 0.22 8.89
CA PRO A 70 10.09 1.10 9.96
C PRO A 70 9.50 2.42 9.43
N GLY A 71 8.36 2.83 10.00
CA GLY A 71 7.65 4.05 9.62
C GLY A 71 6.70 3.91 8.43
N HIS A 72 6.70 2.78 7.71
CA HIS A 72 5.73 2.54 6.64
C HIS A 72 4.43 1.98 7.18
N SER A 73 3.31 2.45 6.62
CA SER A 73 1.99 1.86 6.82
C SER A 73 1.82 0.63 5.94
N LEU A 74 1.33 -0.47 6.51
CA LEU A 74 1.06 -1.70 5.78
C LEU A 74 -0.43 -2.07 5.89
N PRO A 75 -1.26 -1.75 4.88
CA PRO A 75 -2.64 -2.22 4.83
C PRO A 75 -2.66 -3.73 4.60
N LEU A 76 -3.39 -4.48 5.43
CA LEU A 76 -3.49 -5.94 5.35
C LEU A 76 -4.95 -6.37 5.23
N ILE A 77 -5.19 -7.32 4.33
CA ILE A 77 -6.41 -8.11 4.26
C ILE A 77 -5.98 -9.57 4.49
N PRO A 78 -6.55 -10.29 5.48
CA PRO A 78 -6.25 -11.70 5.68
C PRO A 78 -6.74 -12.51 4.49
N TYR A 79 -5.91 -13.43 3.99
CA TYR A 79 -6.27 -14.31 2.88
C TYR A 79 -6.93 -15.61 3.35
N ASP A 80 -6.68 -16.01 4.60
CA ASP A 80 -7.17 -17.27 5.15
C ASP A 80 -7.60 -17.13 6.62
N PRO A 81 -8.31 -18.13 7.17
CA PRO A 81 -8.73 -18.13 8.56
C PRO A 81 -7.56 -18.12 9.56
N LEU A 82 -6.41 -18.69 9.20
CA LEU A 82 -5.25 -18.75 10.10
C LEU A 82 -4.66 -17.35 10.32
N GLU A 83 -4.53 -16.57 9.24
CA GLU A 83 -4.11 -15.18 9.30
C GLU A 83 -5.11 -14.32 10.07
N SER A 84 -6.41 -14.51 9.82
CA SER A 84 -7.46 -13.81 10.56
C SER A 84 -7.36 -14.08 12.06
N ASP A 85 -7.22 -15.35 12.45
CA ASP A 85 -7.08 -15.76 13.85
C ASP A 85 -5.80 -15.18 14.49
N LEU A 86 -4.69 -15.17 13.75
CA LEU A 86 -3.43 -14.60 14.21
C LEU A 86 -3.56 -13.09 14.46
N LEU A 87 -4.13 -12.33 13.51
CA LEU A 87 -4.35 -10.89 13.64
C LEU A 87 -5.30 -10.56 14.81
N GLN A 88 -6.34 -11.37 15.00
CA GLN A 88 -7.23 -11.23 16.16
C GLN A 88 -6.51 -11.48 17.49
N LYS A 89 -5.67 -12.52 17.57
CA LYS A 89 -4.85 -12.81 18.77
C LYS A 89 -3.89 -11.68 19.08
N ILE A 90 -3.21 -11.13 18.07
CA ILE A 90 -2.28 -10.02 18.24
C ILE A 90 -3.01 -8.80 18.82
N ASN A 91 -4.17 -8.45 18.27
CA ASN A 91 -4.96 -7.32 18.78
C ASN A 91 -5.43 -7.54 20.23
N LYS A 92 -5.86 -8.77 20.56
CA LYS A 92 -6.33 -9.12 21.91
C LYS A 92 -5.20 -9.15 22.95
N GLU A 93 -4.04 -9.71 22.61
CA GLU A 93 -2.91 -9.87 23.52
C GLU A 93 -1.98 -8.64 23.56
N ARG A 94 -2.14 -7.70 22.63
CA ARG A 94 -1.26 -6.54 22.44
C ARG A 94 0.22 -6.91 22.32
N LYS A 95 0.50 -8.08 21.75
CA LYS A 95 1.86 -8.58 21.55
C LYS A 95 2.47 -8.03 20.27
N PRO A 96 3.79 -7.77 20.25
CA PRO A 96 4.49 -7.38 19.03
C PRO A 96 4.41 -8.46 17.96
N LEU A 97 4.30 -8.00 16.71
CA LEU A 97 4.34 -8.80 15.50
C LEU A 97 5.67 -8.57 14.80
N ILE A 98 6.34 -9.64 14.37
CA ILE A 98 7.49 -9.57 13.46
C ILE A 98 7.02 -9.88 12.04
N PHE A 99 7.40 -9.02 11.10
CA PHE A 99 7.16 -9.22 9.68
C PHE A 99 8.40 -9.85 9.06
N LEU A 100 8.28 -11.09 8.60
CA LEU A 100 9.39 -11.81 7.97
C LEU A 100 9.44 -11.48 6.47
N PRO A 101 10.65 -11.22 5.92
CA PRO A 101 10.79 -10.97 4.50
C PRO A 101 10.38 -12.18 3.66
N GLY A 102 9.63 -11.86 2.60
CA GLY A 102 9.13 -12.73 1.53
C GLY A 102 10.17 -13.58 0.81
#